data_AF-A0A7S3H311-F1
#
_entry.id   AF-A0A7S3H311-F1
#
_cell.length_a   1.000
_cell.length_b   1.000
_cell.length_c   1.000
_cell.angle_alpha   90.00
_cell.angle_beta   90.00
_cell.angle_gamma   90.00
#
_symmetry.space_group_name_H-M   'P 1'
#
loop_
_entity.id
_entity.type
_entity.pdbx_description
1 polymer ?
#
loop_
_entity_poly.entity_id
_entity_poly.type
_entity_poly.pdbx_seq_one_letter_code
_entity_poly.pdbx_strand_id
1 'polypeptide(L)'
;MQTASDHEATVNARTEELGVIAKARQILEETSSGAVAQSYSFVQVGVRMQNRADLAKSEVVTMVKSLAKKHHSAALAQLASKIAAVVKYGALGGEDPFGKVKGLISDMISKLEKEMNEEASEKIYCDEQMSKTEVKKGELEDDVAKMTSKIDTASAKSAELKEQVKELENELA
;
A
#
# COMPACT_ATOMS: atom_id res chain seq x y z
N MET A 1 -16.62 -28.15 16.35
CA MET A 1 -17.51 -27.50 15.37
C MET A 1 -16.90 -26.24 14.74
N GLN A 2 -16.01 -25.49 15.41
CA GLN A 2 -15.32 -24.33 14.80
C GLN A 2 -14.36 -24.69 13.66
N THR A 3 -13.56 -25.75 13.78
CA THR A 3 -12.51 -26.10 12.80
C THR A 3 -13.02 -26.47 11.40
N ALA A 4 -14.22 -27.05 11.29
CA ALA A 4 -14.81 -27.39 9.98
C ALA A 4 -15.35 -26.14 9.26
N SER A 5 -15.95 -25.21 10.02
CA SER A 5 -16.45 -23.93 9.51
C SER A 5 -15.30 -23.02 9.05
N ASP A 6 -14.18 -23.01 9.78
CA ASP A 6 -12.99 -22.21 9.43
C ASP A 6 -12.29 -22.77 8.17
N HIS A 7 -12.31 -24.10 7.99
CA HIS A 7 -11.78 -24.73 6.78
C HIS A 7 -12.66 -24.44 5.56
N GLU A 8 -13.98 -24.49 5.72
CA GLU A 8 -14.91 -24.17 4.63
C GLU A 8 -14.83 -22.70 4.21
N ALA A 9 -14.71 -21.77 5.17
CA ALA A 9 -14.50 -20.36 4.90
C ALA A 9 -13.17 -20.09 4.16
N THR A 10 -12.09 -20.77 4.52
CA THR A 10 -10.79 -20.63 3.85
C THR A 10 -10.77 -21.25 2.46
N VAL A 11 -11.46 -22.37 2.24
CA VAL A 11 -11.61 -22.96 0.90
C VAL A 11 -12.43 -22.03 -0.01
N ASN A 12 -13.53 -21.46 0.50
CA ASN A 12 -14.35 -20.52 -0.27
C ASN A 12 -13.58 -19.25 -0.64
N ALA A 13 -12.86 -18.65 0.32
CA ALA A 13 -12.00 -17.48 0.05
C ALA A 13 -10.93 -17.81 -1.02
N ARG A 14 -10.32 -19.00 -0.95
CA ARG A 14 -9.33 -19.44 -1.93
C ARG A 14 -9.92 -19.68 -3.32
N THR A 15 -11.16 -20.17 -3.41
CA THR A 15 -11.85 -20.31 -4.69
C THR A 15 -12.20 -18.96 -5.31
N GLU A 16 -12.58 -17.98 -4.49
CA GLU A 16 -12.81 -16.61 -4.95
C GLU A 16 -11.52 -15.95 -5.44
N GLU A 17 -10.42 -16.08 -4.69
CA GLU A 17 -9.10 -15.59 -5.12
C GLU A 17 -8.64 -16.21 -6.44
N LEU A 18 -8.81 -17.53 -6.61
CA LEU A 18 -8.50 -18.22 -7.87
C LEU A 18 -9.37 -17.71 -9.02
N GLY A 19 -10.64 -17.39 -8.77
CA GLY A 19 -11.54 -16.78 -9.74
C GLY A 19 -11.08 -15.38 -10.18
N VAL A 20 -10.62 -14.56 -9.23
CA VAL A 20 -10.05 -13.23 -9.53
C VAL A 20 -8.77 -13.35 -10.34
N ILE A 21 -7.87 -14.27 -9.98
CA ILE A 21 -6.63 -14.54 -10.72
C ILE A 21 -6.94 -15.03 -12.15
N ALA A 22 -7.92 -15.91 -12.32
CA ALA A 22 -8.35 -16.38 -13.63
C ALA A 22 -8.88 -15.22 -14.50
N LYS A 23 -9.67 -14.31 -13.91
CA LYS A 23 -10.20 -13.15 -14.61
C LYS A 23 -9.11 -12.14 -14.98
N ALA A 24 -8.14 -11.91 -14.10
CA ALA A 24 -6.96 -11.10 -14.40
C ALA A 24 -6.12 -11.71 -15.53
N ARG A 25 -5.93 -13.04 -15.53
CA ARG A 25 -5.25 -13.79 -16.60
C ARG A 25 -6.00 -13.66 -17.93
N GLN A 26 -7.32 -13.77 -17.91
CA GLN A 26 -8.16 -13.61 -19.10
C GLN A 26 -8.09 -12.19 -19.65
N ILE A 27 -8.20 -11.16 -18.80
CA ILE A 27 -8.05 -9.75 -19.22
C ILE A 27 -6.69 -9.54 -19.86
N LEU A 28 -5.61 -10.10 -19.27
CA LEU A 28 -4.28 -10.05 -19.85
C LEU A 28 -4.20 -10.80 -21.18
N GLU A 29 -4.76 -12.00 -21.32
CA GLU A 29 -4.79 -12.74 -22.60
C GLU A 29 -5.58 -11.99 -23.69
N GLU A 30 -6.73 -11.42 -23.36
CA GLU A 30 -7.56 -10.63 -24.30
C GLU A 30 -6.85 -9.34 -24.73
N THR A 31 -6.24 -8.61 -23.79
CA THR A 31 -5.47 -7.39 -24.07
C THR A 31 -4.09 -7.64 -24.70
N SER A 32 -3.55 -8.86 -24.59
CA SER A 32 -2.23 -9.24 -25.13
C SER A 32 -2.29 -10.20 -26.32
N SER A 33 -3.47 -10.43 -26.89
CA SER A 33 -3.69 -11.33 -28.04
C SER A 33 -2.84 -10.99 -29.29
N GLY A 34 -2.30 -9.76 -29.39
CA GLY A 34 -1.29 -9.39 -30.39
C GLY A 34 0.19 -9.63 -29.99
N ALA A 35 0.49 -9.80 -28.70
CA ALA A 35 1.85 -9.88 -28.15
C ALA A 35 2.27 -11.31 -27.72
N VAL A 36 1.31 -12.18 -27.34
CA VAL A 36 1.61 -13.50 -26.76
C VAL A 36 2.05 -14.52 -27.82
N ALA A 37 1.56 -14.43 -29.06
CA ALA A 37 1.96 -15.33 -30.15
C ALA A 37 3.46 -15.24 -30.50
N GLN A 38 4.13 -14.11 -30.19
CA GLN A 38 5.58 -13.93 -30.41
C GLN A 38 6.44 -14.20 -29.17
N SER A 39 5.82 -14.52 -28.02
CA SER A 39 6.52 -14.53 -26.72
C SER A 39 7.04 -15.91 -26.28
N TYR A 40 6.69 -16.99 -26.99
CA TYR A 40 7.16 -18.36 -26.69
C TYR A 40 8.16 -18.91 -27.71
N SER A 41 8.91 -18.05 -28.39
CA SER A 41 10.16 -18.49 -29.01
C SER A 41 11.27 -18.46 -27.96
N PHE A 42 11.80 -19.63 -27.64
CA PHE A 42 12.92 -19.84 -26.73
C PHE A 42 13.97 -18.73 -26.83
N VAL A 43 14.39 -18.26 -25.66
CA VAL A 43 15.48 -17.31 -25.42
C VAL A 43 16.78 -17.81 -26.04
N GLN A 44 16.96 -17.60 -27.34
CA GLN A 44 18.26 -17.36 -27.96
C GLN A 44 18.35 -15.86 -28.20
N VAL A 45 18.63 -15.12 -27.11
CA VAL A 45 18.95 -13.69 -27.15
C VAL A 45 20.38 -13.56 -27.67
N GLY A 46 20.52 -13.73 -28.98
CA GLY A 46 21.57 -13.11 -29.76
C GLY A 46 20.99 -11.88 -30.41
N VAL A 47 20.75 -10.81 -29.64
CA VAL A 47 20.52 -9.49 -30.25
C VAL A 47 21.85 -9.13 -30.90
N ARG A 48 21.95 -9.32 -32.22
CA ARG A 48 23.10 -8.88 -32.98
C ARG A 48 23.07 -7.35 -32.97
N MET A 49 23.82 -6.76 -32.05
CA MET A 49 24.00 -5.31 -31.95
C MET A 49 24.76 -4.85 -33.19
N GLN A 50 24.04 -4.46 -34.23
CA GLN A 50 24.65 -4.09 -35.52
C GLN A 50 24.99 -2.60 -35.61
N ASN A 51 24.42 -1.75 -34.75
CA ASN A 51 24.62 -0.30 -34.79
C ASN A 51 24.61 0.34 -33.38
N ARG A 52 25.15 1.58 -33.27
CA ARG A 52 25.23 2.35 -32.00
C ARG A 52 23.87 2.71 -31.42
N ALA A 53 22.85 2.87 -32.25
CA ALA A 53 21.50 3.22 -31.81
C ALA A 53 20.85 2.07 -31.02
N ASP A 54 21.09 0.82 -31.42
CA ASP A 54 20.56 -0.36 -30.73
C ASP A 54 21.26 -0.59 -29.39
N LEU A 55 22.55 -0.22 -29.28
CA LEU A 55 23.28 -0.21 -28.01
C LEU A 55 22.68 0.80 -27.02
N ALA A 56 22.48 2.05 -27.46
CA ALA A 56 21.89 3.10 -26.62
C ALA A 56 20.48 2.74 -26.13
N LYS A 57 19.65 2.13 -26.98
CA LYS A 57 18.30 1.67 -26.57
C LYS A 57 18.35 0.56 -25.51
N SER A 58 19.34 -0.34 -25.58
CA SER A 58 19.51 -1.40 -24.59
C SER A 58 20.04 -0.88 -23.24
N GLU A 59 20.85 0.18 -23.26
CA GLU A 59 21.38 0.83 -22.05
C GLU A 59 20.27 1.47 -21.23
N VAL A 60 19.29 2.12 -21.88
CA VAL A 60 18.14 2.72 -21.19
C VAL A 60 17.31 1.66 -20.45
N VAL A 61 17.01 0.52 -21.09
CA VAL A 61 16.31 -0.59 -20.44
C VAL A 61 17.09 -1.11 -19.22
N THR A 62 18.41 -1.24 -19.37
CA THR A 62 19.30 -1.72 -18.31
C THR A 62 19.34 -0.74 -17.13
N MET A 63 19.38 0.55 -17.41
CA MET A 63 19.38 1.60 -16.39
C MET A 63 18.07 1.61 -15.59
N VAL A 64 16.92 1.59 -16.27
CA VAL A 64 15.62 1.57 -15.60
C VAL A 64 15.44 0.27 -14.79
N LYS A 65 15.92 -0.87 -15.30
CA LYS A 65 15.92 -2.14 -14.56
C LYS A 65 16.85 -2.12 -13.34
N SER A 66 17.98 -1.42 -13.42
CA SER A 66 18.88 -1.21 -12.27
C SER A 66 18.21 -0.36 -11.20
N LEU A 67 17.55 0.73 -11.60
CA LEU A 67 16.79 1.59 -10.69
C LEU A 67 15.64 0.83 -10.02
N ALA A 68 14.91 0.01 -10.77
CA ALA A 68 13.87 -0.85 -10.22
C ALA A 68 14.40 -1.80 -9.13
N LYS A 69 15.61 -2.36 -9.32
CA LYS A 69 16.26 -3.22 -8.32
C LYS A 69 16.74 -2.44 -7.11
N LYS A 70 17.37 -1.27 -7.31
CA LYS A 70 17.89 -0.43 -6.21
C LYS A 70 16.78 0.10 -5.30
N HIS A 71 15.66 0.52 -5.89
CA HIS A 71 14.53 1.08 -5.17
C HIS A 71 13.43 0.05 -4.88
N HIS A 72 13.65 -1.23 -5.19
CA HIS A 72 12.65 -2.31 -5.05
C HIS A 72 11.27 -1.96 -5.64
N SER A 73 11.25 -1.18 -6.71
CA SER A 73 10.02 -0.62 -7.28
C SER A 73 9.46 -1.53 -8.37
N ALA A 74 8.31 -2.14 -8.09
CA ALA A 74 7.56 -2.92 -9.07
C ALA A 74 7.10 -2.05 -10.27
N ALA A 75 6.76 -0.78 -10.02
CA ALA A 75 6.37 0.17 -11.06
C ALA A 75 7.52 0.47 -12.04
N LEU A 76 8.74 0.66 -11.53
CA LEU A 76 9.94 0.83 -12.38
C LEU A 76 10.29 -0.47 -13.14
N ALA A 77 10.08 -1.63 -12.53
CA ALA A 77 10.29 -2.91 -13.20
C ALA A 77 9.30 -3.12 -14.37
N GLN A 78 8.04 -2.75 -14.18
CA GLN A 78 7.03 -2.74 -15.23
C GLN A 78 7.37 -1.74 -16.34
N LEU A 79 7.84 -0.55 -15.99
CA LEU A 79 8.29 0.46 -16.95
C LEU A 79 9.45 -0.05 -17.81
N ALA A 80 10.46 -0.69 -17.20
CA ALA A 80 11.59 -1.29 -17.92
C ALA A 80 11.13 -2.33 -18.95
N SER A 81 10.16 -3.18 -18.59
CA SER A 81 9.57 -4.17 -19.50
C SER A 81 8.79 -3.53 -20.66
N LYS A 82 8.03 -2.45 -20.39
CA LYS A 82 7.33 -1.69 -21.44
C LYS A 82 8.30 -1.02 -22.41
N ILE A 83 9.36 -0.39 -21.88
CA ILE A 83 10.42 0.23 -22.69
C ILE A 83 11.10 -0.82 -23.57
N ALA A 84 11.42 -2.00 -23.03
CA ALA A 84 12.04 -3.09 -23.79
C ALA A 84 11.16 -3.54 -24.96
N ALA A 85 9.84 -3.63 -24.76
CA ALA A 85 8.89 -3.96 -25.82
C ALA A 85 8.83 -2.86 -26.90
N VAL A 86 8.77 -1.59 -26.49
CA VAL A 86 8.77 -0.46 -27.43
C VAL A 86 10.05 -0.40 -28.26
N VAL A 87 11.20 -0.65 -27.64
CA VAL A 87 12.49 -0.70 -28.33
C VAL A 87 12.55 -1.85 -29.34
N LYS A 88 12.05 -3.03 -28.97
CA LYS A 88 12.13 -4.24 -29.80
C LYS A 88 11.13 -4.25 -30.96
N TYR A 89 9.94 -3.68 -30.77
CA TYR A 89 8.83 -3.78 -31.73
C TYR A 89 8.39 -2.44 -32.33
N GLY A 90 8.78 -1.31 -31.75
CA GLY A 90 8.31 0.01 -32.17
C GLY A 90 8.73 0.42 -33.58
N ALA A 91 9.86 -0.09 -34.07
CA ALA A 91 10.33 0.17 -35.44
C ALA A 91 9.46 -0.49 -36.52
N LEU A 92 8.62 -1.48 -36.17
CA LEU A 92 7.75 -2.19 -37.11
C LEU A 92 6.50 -1.38 -37.50
N GLY A 93 6.14 -0.36 -36.72
CA GLY A 93 4.94 0.46 -36.92
C GLY A 93 5.19 1.85 -37.51
N GLY A 94 6.43 2.20 -37.87
CA GLY A 94 6.78 3.55 -38.38
C GLY A 94 6.79 4.66 -37.31
N GLU A 95 6.50 4.36 -36.05
CA GLU A 95 6.63 5.30 -34.92
C GLU A 95 8.10 5.44 -34.48
N ASP A 96 8.48 6.59 -33.94
CA ASP A 96 9.77 6.77 -33.27
C ASP A 96 9.75 6.07 -31.88
N PRO A 97 10.43 4.92 -31.73
CA PRO A 97 10.44 4.19 -30.47
C PRO A 97 11.11 5.00 -29.35
N PHE A 98 12.05 5.91 -29.66
CA PHE A 98 12.76 6.68 -28.65
C PHE A 98 11.89 7.81 -28.09
N GLY A 99 11.14 8.51 -28.93
CA GLY A 99 10.12 9.47 -28.51
C GLY A 99 9.10 8.84 -27.56
N LYS A 100 8.64 7.63 -27.85
CA LYS A 100 7.69 6.89 -27.01
C LYS A 100 8.29 6.49 -25.65
N VAL A 101 9.55 6.06 -25.63
CA VAL A 101 10.28 5.80 -24.38
C VAL A 101 10.43 7.06 -23.53
N LYS A 102 10.76 8.21 -24.16
CA LYS A 102 10.82 9.50 -23.47
C LYS A 102 9.47 9.89 -22.86
N GLY A 103 8.37 9.68 -23.60
CA GLY A 103 7.02 9.89 -23.10
C GLY A 103 6.73 9.04 -21.86
N LEU A 104 6.96 7.72 -21.95
CA LEU A 104 6.75 6.79 -20.83
C LEU A 104 7.55 7.15 -19.57
N ILE A 105 8.78 7.63 -19.74
CA ILE A 105 9.61 8.11 -18.61
C ILE A 105 9.06 9.42 -18.04
N SER A 106 8.67 10.36 -18.90
CA SER A 106 8.12 11.66 -18.49
C SER A 106 6.80 11.52 -17.74
N ASP A 107 5.94 10.62 -18.18
CA ASP A 107 4.67 10.30 -17.53
C ASP A 107 4.89 9.72 -16.13
N MET A 108 5.87 8.82 -15.99
CA MET A 108 6.22 8.25 -14.69
C MET A 108 6.80 9.31 -13.74
N ILE A 109 7.65 10.22 -14.24
CA ILE A 109 8.19 11.32 -13.43
C ILE A 109 7.05 12.23 -12.95
N SER A 110 6.16 12.64 -13.86
CA SER A 110 5.00 13.49 -13.52
C SER A 110 4.10 12.83 -12.47
N LYS A 111 3.90 11.51 -12.59
CA LYS A 111 3.15 10.73 -11.60
C LYS A 111 3.84 10.74 -10.23
N LEU A 112 5.14 10.49 -10.17
CA LEU A 112 5.91 10.49 -8.92
C LEU A 112 5.94 11.88 -8.26
N GLU A 113 6.08 12.95 -9.04
CA GLU A 113 6.05 14.33 -8.52
C GLU A 113 4.68 14.68 -7.91
N LYS A 114 3.59 14.22 -8.56
CA LYS A 114 2.25 14.40 -8.03
C LYS A 114 2.04 13.62 -6.72
N GLU A 115 2.43 12.35 -6.71
CA GLU A 115 2.33 11.49 -5.51
C GLU A 115 3.14 12.07 -4.34
N MET A 116 4.34 12.59 -4.57
CA MET A 116 5.15 13.26 -3.53
C MET A 116 4.44 14.49 -2.93
N ASN A 117 3.79 15.31 -3.76
CA ASN A 117 3.09 16.51 -3.29
C ASN A 117 1.82 16.15 -2.49
N GLU A 118 1.11 15.11 -2.92
CA GLU A 118 -0.07 14.60 -2.20
C GLU A 118 0.35 13.98 -0.85
N GLU A 119 1.42 13.18 -0.82
CA GLU A 119 1.95 12.56 0.39
C GLU A 119 2.47 13.61 1.40
N ALA A 120 3.11 14.69 0.92
CA ALA A 120 3.54 15.77 1.81
C ALA A 120 2.36 16.46 2.50
N SER A 121 1.26 16.67 1.77
CA SER A 121 0.04 17.29 2.32
C SER A 121 -0.66 16.34 3.31
N GLU A 122 -0.74 15.06 2.97
CA GLU A 122 -1.32 14.03 3.83
C GLU A 122 -0.50 13.81 5.10
N LYS A 123 0.83 13.83 5.01
CA LYS A 123 1.73 13.74 6.16
C LYS A 123 1.49 14.90 7.14
N ILE A 124 1.41 16.12 6.65
CA ILE A 124 1.13 17.30 7.48
C ILE A 124 -0.22 17.13 8.19
N TYR A 125 -1.25 16.67 7.46
CA TYR A 125 -2.56 16.42 8.03
C TYR A 125 -2.54 15.31 9.11
N CYS A 126 -1.87 14.19 8.84
CA CYS A 126 -1.72 13.09 9.79
C CYS A 126 -0.97 13.53 11.06
N ASP A 127 0.14 14.25 10.92
CA ASP A 127 0.93 14.77 12.04
C ASP A 127 0.08 15.74 12.90
N GLU A 128 -0.69 16.63 12.26
CA GLU A 128 -1.57 17.59 12.96
C GLU A 128 -2.72 16.89 13.71
N GLN A 129 -3.42 15.96 13.07
CA GLN A 129 -4.52 15.23 13.70
C GLN A 129 -4.04 14.33 14.83
N MET A 130 -2.84 13.75 14.70
CA MET A 130 -2.27 12.95 15.76
C MET A 130 -1.89 13.78 16.97
N SER A 131 -1.24 14.94 16.77
CA SER A 131 -0.96 15.88 17.84
C SER A 131 -2.24 16.33 18.58
N LYS A 132 -3.30 16.69 17.84
CA LYS A 132 -4.60 17.05 18.44
C LYS A 132 -5.23 15.91 19.24
N THR A 133 -5.10 14.68 18.72
CA THR A 133 -5.64 13.48 19.39
C THR A 133 -4.87 13.18 20.68
N GLU A 134 -3.55 13.30 20.67
CA GLU A 134 -2.71 13.09 21.86
C GLU A 134 -3.04 14.08 22.97
N VAL A 135 -3.20 15.37 22.64
CA VAL A 135 -3.61 16.40 23.62
C VAL A 135 -4.96 16.06 24.23
N LYS A 136 -5.97 15.77 23.40
CA LYS A 136 -7.30 15.40 23.89
C LYS A 136 -7.29 14.13 24.73
N LYS A 137 -6.46 13.15 24.36
CA LYS A 137 -6.29 11.93 25.14
C LYS A 137 -5.75 12.25 26.53
N GLY A 138 -4.72 13.10 26.64
CA GLY A 138 -4.17 13.55 27.92
C GLY A 138 -5.21 14.26 28.79
N GLU A 139 -5.97 15.20 28.21
CA GLU A 139 -7.06 15.89 28.91
C GLU A 139 -8.11 14.92 29.46
N LEU A 140 -8.51 13.92 28.66
CA LEU A 140 -9.48 12.90 29.07
C LEU A 140 -8.91 11.96 30.15
N GLU A 141 -7.63 11.60 30.08
CA GLU A 141 -6.95 10.81 31.12
C GLU A 141 -6.89 11.57 32.45
N ASP A 142 -6.58 12.87 32.42
CA ASP A 142 -6.60 13.75 33.59
C ASP A 142 -8.00 13.87 34.20
N ASP A 143 -9.03 14.03 33.37
CA ASP A 143 -10.43 14.08 33.81
C ASP A 143 -10.87 12.75 34.44
N VAL A 144 -10.47 11.61 33.86
CA VAL A 144 -10.71 10.29 34.44
C VAL A 144 -10.04 10.17 35.81
N ALA A 145 -8.76 10.55 35.94
CA ALA A 145 -8.05 10.50 37.22
C ALA A 145 -8.72 11.37 38.30
N LYS A 146 -9.18 12.56 37.91
CA LYS A 146 -9.91 13.49 38.78
C LYS A 146 -11.26 12.91 39.23
N MET A 147 -12.01 12.30 38.32
CA MET A 147 -13.30 11.67 38.66
C MET A 147 -13.10 10.45 39.55
N THR A 148 -12.10 9.62 39.29
CA THR A 148 -11.73 8.49 40.16
C THR A 148 -11.41 8.96 41.58
N SER A 149 -10.57 9.99 41.73
CA SER A 149 -10.23 10.56 43.05
C SER A 149 -11.47 11.07 43.81
N LYS A 150 -12.44 11.67 43.10
CA LYS A 150 -13.72 12.10 43.69
C LYS A 150 -14.59 10.92 44.11
N ILE A 151 -14.64 9.86 43.30
CA ILE A 151 -15.37 8.62 43.61
C ILE A 151 -14.81 7.97 44.87
N ASP A 152 -13.49 7.89 45.00
CA ASP A 152 -12.83 7.32 46.18
C ASP A 152 -13.15 8.13 47.44
N THR A 153 -13.07 9.46 47.35
CA THR A 153 -13.41 10.37 48.45
C THR A 153 -14.88 10.24 48.86
N ALA A 154 -15.80 10.19 47.90
CA ALA A 154 -17.23 10.04 48.15
C ALA A 154 -17.56 8.67 48.75
N SER A 155 -16.87 7.62 48.30
CA SER A 155 -17.03 6.25 48.81
C SER A 155 -16.55 6.14 50.26
N ALA A 156 -15.41 6.75 50.60
CA ALA A 156 -14.91 6.82 51.97
C ALA A 156 -15.88 7.56 52.89
N LYS A 157 -16.38 8.73 52.49
CA LYS A 157 -17.41 9.49 53.24
C LYS A 157 -18.70 8.70 53.41
N SER A 158 -19.13 7.96 52.39
CA SER A 158 -20.31 7.10 52.48
C SER A 158 -20.13 5.98 53.50
N ALA A 159 -18.94 5.38 53.58
CA ALA A 159 -18.62 4.37 54.57
C ALA A 159 -18.59 4.97 55.99
N GLU A 160 -17.93 6.12 56.18
CA GLU A 160 -17.88 6.85 57.46
C GLU A 160 -19.28 7.23 57.96
N LEU A 161 -20.12 7.82 57.10
CA LEU A 161 -21.49 8.17 57.47
C LEU A 161 -22.33 6.93 57.84
N LYS A 162 -22.13 5.79 57.18
CA LYS A 162 -22.80 4.53 57.54
C LYS A 162 -22.35 4.02 58.91
N GLU A 163 -21.09 4.23 59.27
CA GLU A 163 -20.57 3.86 60.60
C GLU A 163 -21.13 4.77 61.69
N GLN A 164 -21.11 6.09 61.46
CA GLN A 164 -21.71 7.08 62.38
C GLN A 164 -23.20 6.84 62.61
N VAL A 165 -23.96 6.47 61.55
CA VAL A 165 -25.38 6.11 61.69
C VAL A 165 -25.55 4.90 62.63
N LYS A 166 -24.74 3.85 62.47
CA LYS A 166 -24.81 2.66 63.34
C LYS A 166 -24.45 3.00 64.79
N GLU A 167 -23.47 3.85 65.01
CA GLU A 167 -23.05 4.26 66.36
C GLU A 167 -24.15 5.07 67.05
N LEU A 168 -24.70 6.08 66.37
CA LEU A 168 -25.82 6.88 66.89
C LEU A 168 -27.08 6.05 67.13
N GLU A 169 -27.39 5.06 66.28
CA GLU A 169 -28.49 4.13 66.50
C GLU A 169 -28.29 3.28 67.77
N ASN A 170 -27.06 2.90 68.10
CA ASN A 170 -26.75 2.16 69.33
C ASN A 170 -26.83 3.06 70.58
N GLU A 171 -26.47 4.33 70.50
CA GLU A 171 -26.56 5.28 71.62
C GLU A 171 -28.01 5.67 71.97
N LEU A 172 -28.93 5.54 71.02
CA LEU A 172 -30.37 5.81 71.19
C LEU A 172 -31.16 4.65 71.80
N ALA A 173 -30.59 3.44 71.84
CA ALA A 173 -31.23 2.20 72.32
C ALA A 173 -30.95 1.94 73.81
#